data_AF-A0A2T7TTF4-F1
#
_entry.id   AF-A0A2T7TTF4-F1
#
_cell.length_a   1.000
_cell.length_b   1.000
_cell.length_c   1.000
_cell.angle_alpha   90.00
_cell.angle_beta   90.00
_cell.angle_gamma   90.00
#
_symmetry.space_group_name_H-M   'P 1'
#
loop_
_entity.id
_entity.type
_entity.pdbx_description
1 polymer ?
#
loop_
_entity_poly.entity_id
_entity_poly.type
_entity_poly.pdbx_seq_one_letter_code
_entity_poly.pdbx_strand_id
1 'polypeptide(L)'
;MVFSWAKLAMETNRLAVESQIVIWTRLTQIALGRGTPAESMLMVTEKVAAFAEASVTVASGGSAHKVIKGYRKRVRANVQRLRR
;
A
#
# COMPACT_ATOMS: atom_id res chain seq x y z
N MET A 1 7.46 -20.94 14.72
CA MET A 1 8.03 -20.27 13.52
C MET A 1 7.15 -20.41 12.28
N VAL A 2 6.73 -21.62 11.86
CA VAL A 2 5.88 -21.84 10.67
C VAL A 2 4.56 -21.05 10.70
N PHE A 3 3.87 -21.01 11.85
CA PHE A 3 2.64 -20.23 12.04
C PHE A 3 2.79 -18.72 11.78
N SER A 4 3.96 -18.15 12.07
CA SER A 4 4.24 -16.72 11.83
C SER A 4 4.41 -16.43 10.35
N TRP A 5 5.04 -17.33 9.61
CA TRP A 5 5.23 -17.22 8.16
C TRP A 5 3.92 -17.42 7.39
N ALA A 6 3.08 -18.37 7.81
CA ALA A 6 1.74 -18.54 7.23
C ALA A 6 0.85 -17.32 7.46
N LYS A 7 0.85 -16.76 8.67
CA LYS A 7 0.14 -15.52 8.99
C LYS A 7 0.65 -14.35 8.16
N LEU A 8 1.97 -14.21 8.03
CA LEU A 8 2.58 -13.20 7.19
C LEU A 8 2.17 -13.35 5.73
N ALA A 9 2.25 -14.57 5.18
CA ALA A 9 1.86 -14.84 3.80
C ALA A 9 0.39 -14.46 3.54
N MET A 10 -0.50 -14.77 4.47
CA MET A 10 -1.91 -14.41 4.39
C MET A 10 -2.14 -12.89 4.46
N GLU A 11 -1.46 -12.18 5.36
CA GLU A 11 -1.51 -10.71 5.44
C GLU A 11 -0.95 -10.05 4.18
N THR A 12 0.15 -10.58 3.63
CA THR A 12 0.73 -10.10 2.36
C THR A 12 -0.17 -10.39 1.17
N ASN A 13 -0.83 -11.56 1.13
CA ASN A 13 -1.74 -11.90 0.06
C ASN A 13 -3.00 -11.03 0.08
N ARG A 14 -3.54 -10.77 1.28
CA ARG A 14 -4.62 -9.80 1.48
C ARG A 14 -4.19 -8.41 1.02
N LEU A 15 -2.99 -7.98 1.38
CA LEU A 15 -2.42 -6.72 0.94
C LEU A 15 -2.28 -6.66 -0.60
N ALA A 16 -1.86 -7.74 -1.24
CA ALA A 16 -1.74 -7.82 -2.69
C ALA A 16 -3.11 -7.66 -3.36
N VAL A 17 -4.15 -8.34 -2.87
CA VAL A 17 -5.53 -8.20 -3.36
C VAL A 17 -6.04 -6.77 -3.18
N GLU A 18 -5.88 -6.19 -1.99
CA GLU A 18 -6.26 -4.79 -1.71
C GLU A 18 -5.52 -3.82 -2.66
N SER A 19 -4.24 -4.09 -2.95
CA SER A 19 -3.44 -3.30 -3.90
C SER A 19 -3.97 -3.41 -5.33
N GLN A 20 -4.39 -4.60 -5.78
CA GLN A 20 -4.97 -4.82 -7.11
C GLN A 20 -6.31 -4.08 -7.26
N ILE A 21 -7.16 -4.05 -6.23
CA ILE A 21 -8.42 -3.30 -6.25
C ILE A 21 -8.16 -1.79 -6.41
N VAL A 22 -7.16 -1.25 -5.72
CA VAL A 22 -6.78 0.17 -5.84
C VAL A 22 -6.23 0.49 -7.23
N ILE A 23 -5.41 -0.40 -7.80
CA ILE A 23 -4.91 -0.26 -9.18
C ILE A 23 -6.07 -0.26 -10.17
N TRP A 24 -6.96 -1.25 -10.09
CA TRP A 24 -8.16 -1.34 -10.93
C TRP A 24 -9.03 -0.09 -10.84
N THR A 25 -9.35 0.34 -9.62
CA THR A 25 -10.13 1.57 -9.39
C THR A 25 -9.46 2.76 -10.07
N ARG A 26 -8.12 2.84 -10.04
CA ARG A 26 -7.39 3.95 -10.67
C ARG A 26 -7.42 3.90 -12.18
N LEU A 27 -7.21 2.72 -12.76
CA LEU A 27 -7.29 2.51 -14.20
C LEU A 27 -8.68 2.86 -14.72
N THR A 28 -9.74 2.48 -13.98
CA THR A 28 -11.11 2.85 -14.31
C THR A 28 -11.35 4.35 -14.21
N GLN A 29 -10.85 5.03 -13.17
CA GLN A 29 -10.98 6.49 -13.06
C GLN A 29 -10.28 7.20 -14.22
N ILE A 30 -9.06 6.78 -14.58
CA ILE A 30 -8.32 7.29 -15.75
C ILE A 30 -9.11 7.05 -17.05
N ALA A 31 -9.61 5.84 -17.27
CA ALA A 31 -10.38 5.49 -18.46
C ALA A 31 -11.69 6.29 -18.59
N LEU A 32 -12.30 6.66 -17.45
CA LEU A 32 -13.49 7.50 -17.40
C LEU A 32 -13.19 9.01 -17.46
N GLY A 33 -11.93 9.41 -17.60
CA GLY A 33 -11.50 10.81 -17.58
C GLY A 33 -11.73 11.49 -16.21
N ARG A 34 -11.81 10.71 -15.14
CA ARG A 34 -12.08 11.18 -13.77
C ARG A 34 -10.79 11.21 -12.95
N GLY A 35 -10.61 12.29 -12.19
CA GLY A 35 -9.39 12.56 -11.41
C GLY A 35 -8.43 13.51 -12.13
N THR A 36 -7.43 14.01 -11.41
CA THR A 36 -6.43 14.93 -11.96
C THR A 36 -5.08 14.23 -12.11
N PRO A 37 -4.21 14.65 -13.06
CA PRO A 37 -2.83 14.18 -13.14
C PRO A 37 -2.07 14.34 -11.81
N ALA A 38 -2.37 15.41 -11.07
CA ALA A 38 -1.80 15.67 -9.75
C ALA A 38 -2.16 14.57 -8.73
N GLU A 39 -3.42 14.15 -8.68
CA GLU A 39 -3.85 13.08 -7.78
C GLU A 39 -3.23 11.72 -8.18
N SER A 40 -3.16 11.45 -9.49
CA SER A 40 -2.50 10.26 -10.03
C SER A 40 -1.01 10.20 -9.64
N MET A 41 -0.29 11.32 -9.76
CA MET A 41 1.10 11.43 -9.34
C MET A 41 1.26 11.26 -7.83
N LEU A 42 0.40 11.89 -7.04
CA LEU A 42 0.43 11.79 -5.58
C LEU A 42 0.36 10.34 -5.11
N MET A 43 -0.53 9.52 -5.67
CA MET A 43 -0.61 8.12 -5.29
C MET A 43 0.61 7.29 -5.69
N VAL A 44 1.20 7.55 -6.85
CA VAL A 44 2.44 6.86 -7.26
C VAL A 44 3.56 7.22 -6.28
N THR A 45 3.71 8.51 -5.96
CA THR A 45 4.69 8.98 -4.97
C THR A 45 4.47 8.33 -3.61
N GLU A 46 3.22 8.18 -3.16
CA GLU A 46 2.90 7.50 -1.91
C GLU A 46 3.26 6.01 -1.91
N LYS A 47 3.04 5.31 -3.04
CA LYS A 47 3.44 3.90 -3.17
C LYS A 47 4.95 3.73 -3.16
N VAL A 48 5.68 4.61 -3.87
CA VAL A 48 7.15 4.60 -3.89
C VAL A 48 7.72 4.91 -2.50
N ALA A 49 7.16 5.89 -1.79
CA ALA A 49 7.56 6.22 -0.43
C ALA A 49 7.29 5.06 0.55
N ALA A 50 6.12 4.41 0.46
CA ALA A 50 5.79 3.26 1.28
C ALA A 50 6.73 2.06 1.00
N PHE A 51 7.12 1.87 -0.26
CA PHE A 51 8.12 0.86 -0.64
C PHE A 51 9.49 1.18 -0.05
N ALA A 52 9.97 2.42 -0.17
CA ALA A 52 11.25 2.84 0.39
C ALA A 52 11.30 2.63 1.92
N GLU A 53 10.24 3.00 2.65
CA GLU A 53 10.12 2.77 4.10
C GLU A 53 10.16 1.27 4.45
N ALA A 54 9.48 0.44 3.66
CA ALA A 54 9.51 -1.01 3.81
C ALA A 54 10.92 -1.57 3.56
N SER A 55 11.60 -1.15 2.48
CA SER A 55 12.97 -1.56 2.16
C SER A 55 13.96 -1.19 3.24
N VAL A 56 13.89 0.03 3.78
CA VAL A 56 14.73 0.47 4.91
C VAL A 56 14.44 -0.39 6.15
N THR A 57 13.17 -0.65 6.44
CA THR A 57 12.77 -1.49 7.58
C THR A 57 13.34 -2.91 7.45
N VAL A 58 13.32 -3.50 6.26
CA VAL A 58 13.91 -4.83 6.01
C VAL A 58 15.43 -4.78 6.10
N ALA A 59 16.08 -3.80 5.47
CA ALA A 59 17.53 -3.64 5.46
C ALA A 59 18.10 -3.43 6.87
N SER A 60 17.35 -2.79 7.76
CA SER A 60 17.72 -2.61 9.17
C SER A 60 17.40 -3.82 10.06
N GLY A 61 17.10 -5.00 9.49
CA GLY A 61 16.74 -6.21 10.24
C GLY A 61 15.33 -6.21 10.85
N GLY A 62 14.44 -5.33 10.39
CA GLY A 62 13.07 -5.22 10.88
C GLY A 62 12.20 -6.40 10.45
N SER A 63 11.25 -6.78 11.31
CA SER A 63 10.33 -7.87 11.01
C SER A 63 9.26 -7.45 10.00
N ALA A 64 8.72 -8.44 9.28
CA ALA A 64 7.63 -8.21 8.35
C ALA A 64 6.36 -7.63 9.01
N HIS A 65 6.15 -7.88 10.32
CA HIS A 65 5.08 -7.25 11.09
C HIS A 65 5.26 -5.73 11.17
N LYS A 66 6.51 -5.24 11.27
CA LYS A 66 6.84 -3.81 11.30
C LYS A 66 6.56 -3.15 9.96
N VAL A 67 6.89 -3.84 8.85
CA VAL A 67 6.54 -3.42 7.47
C VAL A 67 5.03 -3.27 7.31
N ILE A 68 4.26 -4.30 7.67
CA ILE A 68 2.78 -4.28 7.58
C ILE A 68 2.19 -3.15 8.42
N LYS A 69 2.68 -2.96 9.65
CA LYS A 69 2.21 -1.88 10.53
C LYS A 69 2.43 -0.49 9.91
N GLY A 70 3.61 -0.26 9.31
CA GLY A 70 3.92 0.98 8.58
C GLY A 70 2.97 1.19 7.39
N TYR A 71 2.79 0.15 6.58
CA TYR A 71 1.90 0.19 5.42
C TYR A 71 0.45 0.51 5.80
N ARG A 72 -0.08 -0.12 6.87
CA ARG A 72 -1.45 0.15 7.37
C ARG A 72 -1.65 1.60 7.81
N LYS A 73 -0.61 2.26 8.35
CA LYS A 73 -0.66 3.68 8.70
C LYS A 73 -0.83 4.56 7.46
N ARG A 74 -0.07 4.27 6.38
CA ARG A 74 -0.15 4.97 5.08
C ARG A 74 -1.54 4.79 4.45
N VAL A 75 -2.08 3.58 4.45
CA VAL A 75 -3.45 3.29 3.93
C VAL A 75 -4.52 4.07 4.71
N ARG A 76 -4.46 4.09 6.04
CA ARG A 76 -5.42 4.85 6.86
C ARG A 76 -5.39 6.34 6.55
N ALA A 77 -4.20 6.93 6.38
CA ALA A 77 -4.07 8.34 6.02
C ALA A 77 -4.65 8.62 4.62
N ASN A 78 -4.40 7.74 3.64
CA ASN A 78 -4.95 7.86 2.29
C ASN A 78 -6.49 7.79 2.29
N VAL A 79 -7.08 6.83 3.03
CA VAL A 79 -8.55 6.71 3.18
C VAL A 79 -9.16 7.95 3.85
N GLN A 80 -8.50 8.52 4.86
CA GLN A 80 -8.98 9.75 5.51
C GLN A 80 -8.98 10.95 4.56
N ARG A 81 -7.98 11.06 3.67
CA ARG A 81 -7.91 12.12 2.67
C ARG A 81 -8.99 11.97 1.60
N LEU A 82 -9.20 10.76 1.10
CA LEU A 82 -10.23 10.49 0.06
C LEU A 82 -11.67 10.63 0.58
N ARG A 83 -11.88 10.68 1.89
CA ARG A 83 -13.18 10.93 2.53
C ARG A 83 -13.49 12.41 2.73
N ARG A 84 -12.54 13.31 2.48
CA ARG A 84 -12.74 14.76 2.45
C ARG A 84 -13.03 15.20 1.02
#